data_AF-A0AAD7IB24-F1
#
_entry.id   AF-A0AAD7IB24-F1
#
_cell.length_a   1.000
_cell.length_b   1.000
_cell.length_c   1.000
_cell.angle_alpha   90.00
_cell.angle_beta   90.00
_cell.angle_gamma   90.00
#
_symmetry.space_group_name_H-M   'P 1'
#
loop_
_entity.id
_entity.type
_entity.pdbx_description
1 polymer ?
#
loop_
_entity_poly.entity_id
_entity_poly.type
_entity_poly.pdbx_seq_one_letter_code
_entity_poly.pdbx_strand_id
1 'polypeptide(L)'
;IAALQLIGQGRIGLDTPVEQVLPELANPVVVTARDEAGKPRSTTPAKVEIAFGQLLNHSSGLDYSLDGTTPNGMLNAYPHSLQRPGCLGVLQDLSVETQGSLAGVPLKFEPGTDFGADAYDLTCSRFIIERLSGKSLEKYLIYFLRLLGIKHTSFYLTPPLKERLLPLSYRNESGTIQRWNRPLVVDHNPASVNVHFVGSGLFSSQKDYLAILRHWL
;
A
#
# COMPACT_ATOMS: atom_id res chain seq x y z
N ILE A 1 0.48 8.95 -9.08
CA ILE A 1 0.38 10.43 -9.17
C ILE A 1 1.02 11.12 -7.95
N ALA A 2 0.51 10.92 -6.74
CA ALA A 2 1.05 11.59 -5.54
C ALA A 2 2.58 11.41 -5.35
N ALA A 3 3.07 10.17 -5.51
CA ALA A 3 4.51 9.87 -5.54
C ALA A 3 5.27 10.64 -6.64
N LEU A 4 4.73 10.63 -7.87
CA LEU A 4 5.32 11.34 -9.01
C LEU A 4 5.37 12.86 -8.81
N GLN A 5 4.44 13.45 -8.06
CA GLN A 5 4.52 14.87 -7.69
C GLN A 5 5.70 15.16 -6.77
N LEU A 6 6.00 14.28 -5.80
CA LEU A 6 7.17 14.43 -4.95
C LEU A 6 8.47 14.25 -5.75
N ILE A 7 8.47 13.35 -6.73
CA ILE A 7 9.57 13.19 -7.69
C ILE A 7 9.76 14.46 -8.51
N GLY A 8 8.69 15.00 -9.10
CA GLY A 8 8.75 16.25 -9.88
C GLY A 8 9.16 17.47 -9.06
N GLN A 9 8.96 17.45 -7.74
CA GLN A 9 9.44 18.46 -6.79
C GLN A 9 10.90 18.23 -6.34
N GLY A 10 11.57 17.20 -6.83
CA GLY A 10 12.95 16.85 -6.45
C GLY A 10 13.09 16.34 -5.01
N ARG A 11 12.00 15.85 -4.40
CA ARG A 11 11.99 15.42 -2.99
C ARG A 11 12.45 13.97 -2.79
N ILE A 12 12.38 13.17 -3.85
CA ILE A 12 12.85 11.78 -3.93
C ILE A 12 13.04 11.42 -5.41
N GLY A 13 14.02 10.59 -5.75
CA GLY A 13 14.22 10.07 -7.10
C GLY A 13 13.65 8.65 -7.26
N LEU A 14 13.54 8.16 -8.50
CA LEU A 14 13.17 6.76 -8.76
C LEU A 14 14.23 5.79 -8.26
N ASP A 15 15.51 6.15 -8.38
CA ASP A 15 16.64 5.31 -7.96
C ASP A 15 17.02 5.54 -6.48
N THR A 16 16.29 6.40 -5.76
CA THR A 16 16.58 6.66 -4.34
C THR A 16 16.29 5.40 -3.53
N PRO A 17 17.27 4.88 -2.76
CA PRO A 17 17.04 3.81 -1.81
C PRO A 17 15.94 4.19 -0.81
N VAL A 18 14.94 3.32 -0.67
CA VAL A 18 13.77 3.60 0.15
C VAL A 18 14.14 3.73 1.63
N GLU A 19 15.23 3.09 2.07
CA GLU A 19 15.71 3.15 3.45
C GLU A 19 16.11 4.56 3.91
N GLN A 20 16.44 5.46 2.98
CA GLN A 20 16.74 6.87 3.30
C GLN A 20 15.51 7.61 3.86
N VAL A 21 14.30 7.13 3.54
CA VAL A 21 13.03 7.70 4.03
C VAL A 21 12.35 6.72 4.99
N LEU A 22 12.44 5.42 4.71
CA LEU A 22 11.90 4.32 5.49
C LEU A 22 13.02 3.42 6.00
N PRO A 23 13.79 3.81 7.03
CA PRO A 23 14.89 2.99 7.57
C PRO A 23 14.43 1.61 8.06
N GLU A 24 13.13 1.40 8.25
CA GLU A 24 12.52 0.10 8.52
C GLU A 24 12.66 -0.89 7.36
N LEU A 25 12.91 -0.41 6.14
CA LEU A 25 13.15 -1.22 4.96
C LEU A 25 14.64 -1.51 4.69
N ALA A 26 15.52 -1.17 5.63
CA ALA A 26 16.94 -1.42 5.51
C ALA A 26 17.28 -2.91 5.62
N ASN A 27 18.43 -3.30 5.06
CA ASN A 27 18.93 -4.69 5.04
C ASN A 27 17.93 -5.69 4.42
N PRO A 28 17.54 -5.52 3.15
CA PRO A 28 16.72 -6.51 2.45
C PRO A 28 17.43 -7.86 2.33
N VAL A 29 16.68 -8.94 2.48
CA VAL A 29 17.14 -10.32 2.36
C VAL A 29 16.21 -11.11 1.44
N VAL A 30 16.76 -11.86 0.49
CA VAL A 30 15.96 -12.72 -0.41
C VAL A 30 15.71 -14.06 0.26
N VAL A 31 14.44 -14.49 0.32
CA VAL A 31 14.02 -15.77 0.88
C VAL A 31 14.37 -16.90 -0.09
N THR A 32 15.23 -17.81 0.36
CA THR A 32 15.72 -18.93 -0.47
C THR A 32 15.01 -20.25 -0.18
N ALA A 33 14.39 -20.39 1.00
CA ALA A 33 13.55 -21.54 1.32
C ALA A 33 12.48 -21.18 2.36
N ARG A 34 11.37 -21.91 2.35
CA ARG A 34 10.27 -21.80 3.30
C ARG A 34 10.04 -23.13 4.04
N ASP A 35 9.47 -23.05 5.24
CA ASP A 35 9.01 -24.24 5.98
C ASP A 35 7.64 -24.73 5.47
N GLU A 36 7.13 -25.81 6.06
CA GLU A 36 5.83 -26.40 5.71
C GLU A 36 4.64 -25.47 5.99
N ALA A 37 4.80 -24.50 6.91
CA ALA A 37 3.81 -23.47 7.21
C ALA A 37 3.92 -22.26 6.26
N GLY A 38 4.87 -22.29 5.32
CA GLY A 38 5.12 -21.22 4.37
C GLY A 38 5.93 -20.07 4.94
N LYS A 39 6.52 -20.15 6.13
CA LYS A 39 7.38 -19.09 6.69
C LYS A 39 8.81 -19.19 6.14
N PRO A 40 9.55 -18.08 6.00
CA PRO A 40 10.94 -18.15 5.58
C PRO A 40 11.77 -18.99 6.55
N ARG A 41 12.52 -19.94 5.98
CA ARG A 41 13.44 -20.81 6.71
C ARG A 41 14.90 -20.42 6.47
N SER A 42 15.21 -19.94 5.27
CA SER A 42 16.55 -19.46 4.92
C SER A 42 16.48 -18.22 4.05
N THR A 43 17.44 -17.33 4.25
CA THR A 43 17.56 -16.05 3.55
C THR A 43 19.01 -15.80 3.15
N THR A 44 19.20 -14.96 2.13
CA THR A 44 20.50 -14.41 1.73
C THR A 44 20.40 -12.90 1.60
N PRO A 45 21.46 -12.11 1.86
CA PRO A 45 21.41 -10.67 1.65
C PRO A 45 21.02 -10.35 0.20
N ALA A 46 20.12 -9.39 0.01
CA ALA A 46 19.88 -8.86 -1.33
C ALA A 46 21.15 -8.14 -1.81
N LYS A 47 21.37 -8.17 -3.13
CA LYS A 47 22.57 -7.57 -3.75
C LYS A 47 22.49 -6.04 -3.83
N VAL A 48 21.28 -5.51 -3.82
CA VAL A 48 20.98 -4.09 -3.93
C VAL A 48 19.87 -3.71 -2.97
N GLU A 49 19.86 -2.45 -2.57
CA GLU A 49 18.77 -1.84 -1.82
C GLU A 49 17.51 -1.73 -2.68
N ILE A 50 16.35 -1.64 -2.04
CA ILE A 50 15.08 -1.38 -2.73
C ILE A 50 15.06 0.10 -3.16
N ALA A 51 14.90 0.36 -4.45
CA ALA A 51 14.73 1.70 -5.00
C ALA A 51 13.26 2.13 -5.01
N PHE A 52 12.99 3.43 -4.85
CA PHE A 52 11.61 3.93 -4.79
C PHE A 52 10.79 3.58 -6.05
N GLY A 53 11.40 3.64 -7.22
CA GLY A 53 10.76 3.27 -8.49
C GLY A 53 10.31 1.81 -8.53
N GLN A 54 10.99 0.93 -7.80
CA GLN A 54 10.65 -0.49 -7.72
C GLN A 54 9.37 -0.73 -6.90
N LEU A 55 9.07 0.14 -5.92
CA LEU A 55 7.76 0.14 -5.25
C LEU A 55 6.64 0.61 -6.20
N LEU A 56 6.94 1.53 -7.13
CA LEU A 56 5.91 2.08 -8.03
C LEU A 56 5.56 1.15 -9.19
N ASN A 57 6.45 0.23 -9.55
CA ASN A 57 6.26 -0.71 -10.66
C ASN A 57 6.15 -2.17 -10.21
N HIS A 58 6.04 -2.44 -8.91
CA HIS A 58 5.93 -3.78 -8.32
C HIS A 58 7.11 -4.71 -8.60
N SER A 59 8.33 -4.18 -8.59
CA SER A 59 9.57 -4.96 -8.73
C SER A 59 10.47 -4.90 -7.50
N SER A 60 9.97 -4.45 -6.35
CA SER A 60 10.76 -4.37 -5.11
C SER A 60 11.18 -5.73 -4.54
N GLY A 61 10.42 -6.77 -4.86
CA GLY A 61 10.56 -8.10 -4.28
C GLY A 61 9.87 -8.28 -2.94
N LEU A 62 9.23 -7.27 -2.34
CA LEU A 62 8.61 -7.38 -1.00
C LEU A 62 7.70 -8.62 -0.87
N ASP A 63 7.90 -9.38 0.19
CA ASP A 63 7.24 -10.68 0.37
C ASP A 63 6.08 -10.64 1.37
N TYR A 64 4.85 -10.69 0.84
CA TYR A 64 3.61 -10.79 1.63
C TYR A 64 3.36 -12.15 2.29
N SER A 65 4.05 -13.23 1.88
CA SER A 65 3.72 -14.59 2.30
C SER A 65 4.19 -14.97 3.72
N LEU A 66 4.71 -14.02 4.50
CA LEU A 66 5.23 -14.24 5.86
C LEU A 66 4.14 -14.57 6.88
N ASP A 67 2.93 -14.05 6.68
CA ASP A 67 1.94 -14.02 7.76
C ASP A 67 0.98 -15.20 7.73
N GLY A 68 1.07 -16.09 6.73
CA GLY A 68 0.14 -17.22 6.57
C GLY A 68 -1.35 -16.81 6.51
N THR A 69 -1.64 -15.51 6.38
CA THR A 69 -3.00 -14.98 6.40
C THR A 69 -3.47 -14.70 4.99
N THR A 70 -4.53 -15.42 4.64
CA THR A 70 -5.48 -15.13 3.55
C THR A 70 -5.78 -13.63 3.38
N PRO A 71 -6.44 -13.19 2.29
CA PRO A 71 -6.83 -11.79 2.09
C PRO A 71 -7.54 -11.09 3.28
N ASN A 72 -8.08 -11.85 4.25
CA ASN A 72 -8.64 -11.31 5.51
C ASN A 72 -7.59 -10.82 6.52
N GLY A 73 -6.32 -11.23 6.42
CA GLY A 73 -5.20 -10.71 7.20
C GLY A 73 -4.85 -9.26 6.86
N MET A 74 -5.22 -8.78 5.66
CA MET A 74 -5.08 -7.38 5.24
C MET A 74 -5.82 -6.38 6.12
N LEU A 75 -6.71 -6.83 7.01
CA LEU A 75 -7.41 -5.95 7.96
C LEU A 75 -6.72 -5.83 9.31
N ASN A 76 -5.98 -6.86 9.73
CA ASN A 76 -5.29 -6.90 11.02
C ASN A 76 -3.81 -6.46 10.89
N ALA A 77 -3.22 -6.61 9.71
CA ALA A 77 -1.84 -6.22 9.39
C ALA A 77 -1.67 -4.73 9.04
N TYR A 78 -2.69 -3.88 9.24
CA TYR A 78 -2.60 -2.42 9.01
C TYR A 78 -2.97 -1.65 10.29
N PRO A 79 -2.04 -1.54 11.25
CA PRO A 79 -2.19 -0.81 12.49
C PRO A 79 -2.37 0.70 12.28
N HIS A 80 -2.99 1.26 13.31
CA HIS A 80 -3.77 2.48 13.26
C HIS A 80 -2.92 3.76 13.44
N SER A 81 -2.74 4.58 12.39
CA SER A 81 -2.15 5.94 12.41
C SER A 81 -0.64 6.05 12.67
N LEU A 82 0.04 6.96 11.95
CA LEU A 82 1.43 7.37 12.22
C LEU A 82 1.68 7.92 13.63
N GLN A 83 0.62 8.21 14.39
CA GLN A 83 0.69 8.80 15.73
C GLN A 83 0.54 7.77 16.86
N ARG A 84 0.22 6.50 16.56
CA ARG A 84 0.19 5.43 17.57
C ARG A 84 1.43 4.54 17.46
N PRO A 85 1.99 4.11 18.61
CA PRO A 85 2.93 3.00 18.65
C PRO A 85 2.28 1.78 17.95
N GLY A 86 2.95 1.20 16.96
CA GLY A 86 2.49 0.02 16.26
C GLY A 86 2.10 0.21 14.79
N CYS A 87 1.92 1.42 14.24
CA CYS A 87 1.66 1.61 12.79
C CYS A 87 2.85 1.24 11.90
N LEU A 88 4.07 1.34 12.46
CA LEU A 88 5.28 0.73 11.90
C LEU A 88 5.30 -0.78 12.07
N GLY A 89 4.44 -1.41 12.87
CA GLY A 89 4.42 -2.86 13.11
C GLY A 89 4.37 -3.66 11.82
N VAL A 90 3.69 -3.16 10.79
CA VAL A 90 3.70 -3.77 9.43
C VAL A 90 5.06 -3.80 8.78
N LEU A 91 5.94 -2.85 9.11
CA LEU A 91 7.30 -2.71 8.61
C LEU A 91 8.34 -3.27 9.61
N GLN A 92 8.06 -3.20 10.91
CA GLN A 92 8.86 -3.71 12.02
C GLN A 92 8.72 -5.22 12.19
N ASP A 93 7.55 -5.79 11.89
CA ASP A 93 7.30 -7.23 11.85
C ASP A 93 7.73 -7.86 10.51
N LEU A 94 8.19 -7.05 9.53
CA LEU A 94 8.78 -7.61 8.30
C LEU A 94 10.10 -8.31 8.60
N SER A 95 10.84 -7.90 9.64
CA SER A 95 12.12 -8.56 9.93
C SER A 95 11.88 -10.00 10.37
N VAL A 96 12.34 -10.96 9.56
CA VAL A 96 12.20 -12.37 9.91
C VAL A 96 13.45 -12.83 10.65
N GLU A 97 13.28 -13.21 11.91
CA GLU A 97 14.29 -13.99 12.62
C GLU A 97 14.16 -15.46 12.19
N THR A 98 14.94 -15.87 11.19
CA THR A 98 15.07 -17.29 10.88
C THR A 98 16.14 -17.91 11.79
N GLN A 99 15.85 -19.07 12.40
CA GLN A 99 16.86 -19.80 13.17
C GLN A 99 18.05 -20.16 12.27
N GLY A 100 19.16 -19.42 12.41
CA GLY A 100 20.41 -19.67 11.68
C GLY A 100 20.64 -18.86 10.39
N SER A 101 19.82 -17.87 10.04
CA SER A 101 20.09 -16.97 8.89
C SER A 101 20.05 -15.49 9.26
N LEU A 102 20.33 -14.63 8.27
CA LEU A 102 20.33 -13.17 8.44
C LEU A 102 18.89 -12.64 8.62
N ALA A 103 18.70 -11.91 9.71
CA ALA A 103 17.49 -11.12 9.93
C ALA A 103 17.51 -9.89 9.01
N GLY A 104 16.36 -9.57 8.43
CA GLY A 104 16.21 -8.45 7.51
C GLY A 104 14.83 -8.46 6.85
N VAL A 105 14.61 -7.53 5.92
CA VAL A 105 13.33 -7.38 5.21
C VAL A 105 13.24 -8.43 4.10
N PRO A 106 12.32 -9.41 4.20
CA PRO A 106 12.30 -10.56 3.30
C PRO A 106 11.70 -10.19 1.95
N LEU A 107 12.36 -10.68 0.91
CA LEU A 107 11.99 -10.53 -0.48
C LEU A 107 11.77 -11.89 -1.14
N LYS A 108 10.83 -11.95 -2.09
CA LYS A 108 10.59 -13.08 -2.99
C LYS A 108 11.73 -13.25 -4.00
N PHE A 109 12.33 -12.14 -4.42
CA PHE A 109 13.35 -12.05 -5.45
C PHE A 109 14.19 -10.77 -5.27
N GLU A 110 15.29 -10.65 -6.01
CA GLU A 110 16.17 -9.48 -5.96
C GLU A 110 15.46 -8.21 -6.46
N PRO A 111 15.64 -7.05 -5.82
CA PRO A 111 14.97 -5.83 -6.26
C PRO A 111 15.28 -5.49 -7.72
N GLY A 112 14.23 -5.32 -8.52
CA GLY A 112 14.29 -4.98 -9.94
C GLY A 112 14.42 -6.17 -10.89
N THR A 113 14.54 -7.41 -10.41
CA THR A 113 14.75 -8.58 -11.29
C THR A 113 13.49 -9.29 -11.73
N ASP A 114 12.37 -9.06 -11.05
CA ASP A 114 11.09 -9.72 -11.36
C ASP A 114 9.90 -8.81 -10.97
N PHE A 115 8.68 -9.27 -11.23
CA PHE A 115 7.43 -8.59 -10.93
C PHE A 115 6.63 -9.36 -9.88
N GLY A 116 6.21 -8.66 -8.83
CA GLY A 116 5.37 -9.18 -7.76
C GLY A 116 4.37 -8.13 -7.35
N ALA A 117 3.17 -8.16 -7.95
CA ALA A 117 2.10 -7.24 -7.58
C ALA A 117 1.65 -7.46 -6.14
N ASP A 118 2.16 -6.60 -5.25
CA ASP A 118 1.93 -6.70 -3.82
C ASP A 118 1.37 -5.40 -3.24
N ALA A 119 0.48 -5.52 -2.25
CA ALA A 119 -0.08 -4.37 -1.54
C ALA A 119 0.98 -3.65 -0.68
N TYR A 120 2.05 -4.36 -0.29
CA TYR A 120 3.17 -3.78 0.48
C TYR A 120 3.89 -2.67 -0.28
N ASP A 121 4.06 -2.80 -1.60
CA ASP A 121 4.71 -1.79 -2.43
C ASP A 121 4.01 -0.43 -2.38
N LEU A 122 2.69 -0.47 -2.58
CA LEU A 122 1.86 0.73 -2.55
C LEU A 122 1.76 1.29 -1.13
N THR A 123 1.78 0.42 -0.13
CA THR A 123 1.78 0.81 1.28
C THR A 123 3.07 1.52 1.68
N CYS A 124 4.23 0.98 1.30
CA CYS A 124 5.52 1.62 1.48
C CYS A 124 5.57 2.97 0.75
N SER A 125 5.07 3.00 -0.49
CA SER A 125 4.95 4.24 -1.26
C SER A 125 4.11 5.30 -0.55
N ARG A 126 3.00 4.90 0.11
CA ARG A 126 2.21 5.81 0.95
C ARG A 126 3.04 6.35 2.11
N PHE A 127 3.73 5.50 2.87
CA PHE A 127 4.51 5.96 4.02
C PHE A 127 5.60 6.93 3.59
N ILE A 128 6.26 6.70 2.44
CA ILE A 128 7.20 7.64 1.83
C ILE A 128 6.51 8.98 1.55
N ILE A 129 5.33 8.97 0.92
CA ILE A 129 4.56 10.19 0.65
C ILE A 129 4.24 10.94 1.94
N GLU A 130 3.83 10.24 2.99
CA GLU A 130 3.44 10.87 4.26
C GLU A 130 4.66 11.45 4.99
N ARG A 131 5.77 10.72 5.08
CA ARG A 131 7.01 11.20 5.70
C ARG A 131 7.58 12.40 5.00
N LEU A 132 7.66 12.35 3.67
CA LEU A 132 8.13 13.48 2.90
C LEU A 132 7.13 14.64 3.04
N SER A 133 5.84 14.45 2.73
CA SER A 133 4.89 15.58 2.73
C SER A 133 4.59 16.18 4.10
N GLY A 134 4.84 15.46 5.20
CA GLY A 134 4.40 15.84 6.55
C GLY A 134 2.87 15.87 6.70
N LYS A 135 2.15 15.22 5.77
CA LYS A 135 0.69 15.18 5.70
C LYS A 135 0.25 13.73 5.59
N SER A 136 -0.96 13.42 6.05
CA SER A 136 -1.57 12.12 5.72
C SER A 136 -1.82 12.03 4.20
N LEU A 137 -1.87 10.80 3.68
CA LEU A 137 -2.11 10.57 2.25
C LEU A 137 -3.39 11.25 1.78
N GLU A 138 -4.50 11.14 2.53
CA GLU A 138 -5.75 11.86 2.23
C GLU A 138 -5.50 13.38 2.14
N LYS A 139 -4.87 14.01 3.14
CA LYS A 139 -4.67 15.47 3.12
C LYS A 139 -3.82 15.91 1.93
N TYR A 140 -2.76 15.16 1.63
CA TYR A 140 -1.90 15.43 0.49
C TYR A 140 -2.66 15.26 -0.83
N LEU A 141 -3.40 14.16 -0.97
CA LEU A 141 -4.16 13.82 -2.18
C LEU A 141 -5.31 14.80 -2.44
N ILE A 142 -6.15 15.05 -1.43
CA ILE A 142 -7.31 15.93 -1.54
C ILE A 142 -6.89 17.34 -1.92
N TYR A 143 -5.81 17.85 -1.34
CA TYR A 143 -5.34 19.20 -1.65
C TYR A 143 -5.15 19.39 -3.17
N PHE A 144 -4.42 18.50 -3.84
CA PHE A 144 -4.22 18.63 -5.28
C PHE A 144 -5.49 18.31 -6.08
N LEU A 145 -6.28 17.31 -5.67
CA LEU A 145 -7.52 16.97 -6.38
C LEU A 145 -8.47 18.16 -6.41
N ARG A 146 -8.57 18.91 -5.30
CA ARG A 146 -9.41 20.11 -5.23
C ARG A 146 -8.91 21.23 -6.14
N LEU A 147 -7.59 21.39 -6.33
CA LEU A 147 -7.03 22.34 -7.31
C LEU A 147 -7.42 22.00 -8.76
N LEU A 148 -7.60 20.72 -9.06
CA LEU A 148 -8.06 20.23 -10.38
C LEU A 148 -9.59 20.24 -10.52
N GLY A 149 -10.31 20.80 -9.55
CA GLY A 149 -11.78 20.81 -9.55
C GLY A 149 -12.42 19.45 -9.26
N ILE A 150 -11.64 18.44 -8.85
CA ILE A 150 -12.12 17.11 -8.47
C ILE A 150 -12.65 17.17 -7.03
N LYS A 151 -13.96 16.95 -6.85
CA LYS A 151 -14.66 17.22 -5.57
C LYS A 151 -15.19 15.98 -4.86
N HIS A 152 -15.47 14.89 -5.57
CA HIS A 152 -16.11 13.70 -5.00
C HIS A 152 -15.16 12.51 -4.99
N THR A 153 -13.90 12.77 -4.66
CA THR A 153 -12.88 11.75 -4.46
C THR A 153 -12.32 11.90 -3.05
N SER A 154 -12.27 10.79 -2.29
CA SER A 154 -11.77 10.74 -0.90
C SER A 154 -11.63 9.29 -0.43
N PHE A 155 -10.71 9.04 0.50
CA PHE A 155 -10.65 7.78 1.26
C PHE A 155 -11.78 7.63 2.28
N TYR A 156 -12.51 8.71 2.56
CA TYR A 156 -13.60 8.73 3.52
C TYR A 156 -14.95 8.82 2.84
N LEU A 157 -15.93 8.07 3.38
CA LEU A 157 -17.33 8.20 3.02
C LEU A 157 -17.93 9.44 3.72
N THR A 158 -17.64 10.62 3.16
CA THR A 158 -18.27 11.88 3.57
C THR A 158 -19.79 11.83 3.33
N PRO A 159 -20.61 12.65 4.03
CA PRO A 159 -22.06 12.65 3.81
C PRO A 159 -22.47 12.80 2.33
N PRO A 160 -21.87 13.72 1.53
CA PRO A 160 -22.19 13.83 0.10
C PRO A 160 -21.80 12.61 -0.73
N LEU A 161 -20.75 11.87 -0.33
CA LEU A 161 -20.38 10.61 -0.99
C LEU A 161 -21.33 9.47 -0.62
N LYS A 162 -21.76 9.41 0.65
CA LYS A 162 -22.73 8.41 1.13
C LYS A 162 -24.07 8.52 0.41
N GLU A 163 -24.56 9.74 0.20
CA GLU A 163 -25.82 9.99 -0.54
C GLU A 163 -25.78 9.51 -1.99
N ARG A 164 -24.60 9.47 -2.60
CA ARG A 164 -24.38 9.10 -4.01
C ARG A 164 -23.72 7.74 -4.18
N LEU A 165 -23.52 7.00 -3.08
CA LEU A 165 -22.81 5.74 -3.08
C LEU A 165 -23.62 4.69 -3.83
N LEU A 166 -23.01 4.09 -4.85
CA LEU A 166 -23.64 3.01 -5.59
C LEU A 166 -23.56 1.71 -4.77
N PRO A 167 -24.67 0.96 -4.65
CA PRO A 167 -24.62 -0.35 -4.01
C PRO A 167 -23.81 -1.31 -4.88
N LEU A 168 -22.92 -2.06 -4.25
CA LEU A 168 -22.22 -3.15 -4.92
C LEU A 168 -23.19 -4.31 -5.18
N SER A 169 -22.96 -5.01 -6.28
CA SER A 169 -23.67 -6.24 -6.63
C SER A 169 -22.64 -7.27 -7.10
N TYR A 170 -22.92 -8.55 -6.91
CA TYR A 170 -22.06 -9.65 -7.32
C TYR A 170 -22.88 -10.70 -8.07
N ARG A 171 -22.21 -11.46 -8.95
CA ARG A 171 -22.79 -12.63 -9.62
C ARG A 171 -22.49 -13.84 -8.75
N ASN A 172 -23.52 -14.58 -8.34
CA ASN A 172 -23.34 -15.81 -7.58
C ASN A 172 -23.07 -17.01 -8.50
N GLU A 173 -22.82 -18.17 -7.91
CA GLU A 173 -22.53 -19.43 -8.62
C GLU A 173 -23.66 -19.86 -9.56
N SER A 174 -24.91 -19.53 -9.23
CA SER A 174 -26.07 -19.81 -10.10
C SER A 174 -26.22 -18.82 -11.26
N GLY A 175 -25.31 -17.85 -11.39
CA GLY A 175 -25.30 -16.86 -12.47
C GLY A 175 -26.23 -15.67 -12.24
N THR A 176 -26.95 -15.61 -11.11
CA THR A 176 -27.84 -14.49 -10.78
C THR A 176 -27.09 -13.32 -10.12
N ILE A 177 -27.55 -12.10 -10.37
CA ILE A 177 -26.98 -10.89 -9.76
C ILE A 177 -27.69 -10.64 -8.43
N GLN A 178 -26.90 -10.53 -7.36
CA GLN A 178 -27.40 -10.21 -6.03
C GLN A 178 -26.70 -8.97 -5.48
N ARG A 179 -27.43 -8.22 -4.65
CA ARG A 179 -26.87 -7.07 -3.94
C ARG A 179 -25.84 -7.55 -2.91
N TRP A 180 -24.72 -6.85 -2.85
CA TRP A 180 -23.74 -7.03 -1.80
C TRP A 180 -24.22 -6.34 -0.52
N ASN A 181 -24.63 -7.14 0.47
CA ASN A 181 -25.14 -6.66 1.76
C ASN A 181 -24.13 -6.83 2.91
N ARG A 182 -22.89 -7.23 2.62
CA ARG A 182 -21.81 -7.32 3.61
C ARG A 182 -21.12 -5.97 3.74
N PRO A 183 -20.54 -5.64 4.92
CA PRO A 183 -19.68 -4.48 5.04
C PRO A 183 -18.59 -4.47 3.97
N LEU A 184 -18.18 -3.27 3.55
CA LEU A 184 -16.96 -3.15 2.76
C LEU A 184 -15.77 -3.61 3.61
N VAL A 185 -14.79 -4.22 2.94
CA VAL A 185 -13.60 -4.77 3.62
C VAL A 185 -12.82 -3.66 4.32
N VAL A 186 -12.74 -2.48 3.72
CA VAL A 186 -12.00 -1.33 4.28
C VAL A 186 -12.97 -0.41 5.04
N ASP A 187 -12.60 0.02 6.25
CA ASP A 187 -13.35 1.06 6.96
C ASP A 187 -13.16 2.41 6.25
N HIS A 188 -14.23 3.20 6.23
CA HIS A 188 -14.29 4.49 5.53
C HIS A 188 -14.85 5.61 6.40
N ASN A 189 -15.11 5.33 7.68
CA ASN A 189 -15.52 6.32 8.66
C ASN A 189 -14.31 7.16 9.12
N PRO A 190 -14.28 8.48 8.92
CA PRO A 190 -13.18 9.34 9.37
C PRO A 190 -12.75 9.16 10.83
N ALA A 191 -13.68 8.77 11.71
CA ALA A 191 -13.42 8.57 13.12
C ALA A 191 -12.69 7.25 13.45
N SER A 192 -12.72 6.27 12.54
CA SER A 192 -12.17 4.92 12.75
C SER A 192 -11.27 4.43 11.61
N VAL A 193 -11.17 5.14 10.48
CA VAL A 193 -10.14 4.90 9.46
C VAL A 193 -8.81 5.37 9.99
N ASN A 194 -7.88 4.44 10.13
CA ASN A 194 -6.56 4.76 10.65
C ASN A 194 -5.42 4.50 9.65
N VAL A 195 -5.71 3.84 8.53
CA VAL A 195 -4.78 3.60 7.42
C VAL A 195 -5.55 3.78 6.11
N HIS A 196 -4.94 4.50 5.16
CA HIS A 196 -5.46 4.57 3.79
C HIS A 196 -4.89 3.41 2.98
N PHE A 197 -5.75 2.44 2.64
CA PHE A 197 -5.37 1.32 1.79
C PHE A 197 -5.28 1.78 0.33
N VAL A 198 -4.05 1.93 -0.17
CA VAL A 198 -3.77 2.63 -1.43
C VAL A 198 -4.23 1.83 -2.65
N GLY A 199 -4.31 0.50 -2.55
CA GLY A 199 -4.74 -0.37 -3.65
C GLY A 199 -6.24 -0.38 -3.92
N SER A 200 -7.10 -0.08 -2.95
CA SER A 200 -8.56 -0.20 -3.11
C SER A 200 -9.43 0.69 -2.19
N GLY A 201 -8.84 1.65 -1.47
CA GLY A 201 -9.56 2.41 -0.43
C GLY A 201 -10.22 3.72 -0.87
N LEU A 202 -10.03 4.17 -2.12
CA LEU A 202 -10.49 5.49 -2.57
C LEU A 202 -11.88 5.42 -3.22
N PHE A 203 -12.82 6.23 -2.74
CA PHE A 203 -14.06 6.48 -3.47
C PHE A 203 -13.87 7.61 -4.45
N SER A 204 -14.51 7.49 -5.61
CA SER A 204 -14.55 8.53 -6.62
C SER A 204 -15.87 8.49 -7.39
N SER A 205 -16.15 9.53 -8.15
CA SER A 205 -17.15 9.50 -9.21
C SER A 205 -16.51 9.21 -10.57
N GLN A 206 -17.29 8.69 -11.52
CA GLN A 206 -16.82 8.52 -12.90
C GLN A 206 -16.30 9.85 -13.48
N LYS A 207 -17.03 10.95 -13.25
CA LYS A 207 -16.65 12.29 -13.72
C LYS A 207 -15.31 12.74 -13.15
N ASP A 208 -15.10 12.54 -11.84
CA ASP A 208 -13.85 12.91 -11.18
C ASP A 208 -12.68 12.04 -11.65
N TYR A 209 -12.89 10.74 -11.83
CA TYR A 209 -11.85 9.84 -12.34
C TYR A 209 -11.45 10.19 -13.79
N LEU A 210 -12.44 10.50 -14.65
CA LEU A 210 -12.18 10.97 -16.01
C LEU A 210 -11.44 12.31 -16.02
N ALA A 211 -11.70 13.21 -15.06
CA ALA A 211 -10.95 14.45 -14.94
C ALA A 211 -9.47 14.18 -14.62
N ILE A 212 -9.16 13.22 -13.73
CA ILE A 212 -7.79 12.79 -13.46
C ILE A 212 -7.11 12.32 -14.74
N LEU A 213 -7.77 11.42 -15.49
CA LEU A 213 -7.22 10.87 -16.74
C LEU A 213 -7.00 11.96 -17.80
N ARG A 214 -7.93 12.91 -17.93
CA ARG A 214 -7.81 14.02 -18.88
C ARG A 214 -6.63 14.94 -18.57
N HIS A 215 -6.24 15.10 -17.30
CA HIS A 215 -5.05 15.89 -16.96
C HIS A 215 -3.73 15.15 -17.23
N TRP A 216 -3.81 13.85 -17.52
CA TRP A 216 -2.66 12.98 -17.80
C TRP A 216 -2.41 12.73 -19.29
N LEU A 217 -3.46 12.86 -20.11
CA LEU A 217 -3.42 12.75 -21.58
C LEU A 217 -3.15 14.12 -22.21
#